data_AF-A0A8W8N3A6-F1
#
_entry.id   AF-A0A8W8N3A6-F1
#
_cell.length_a   1.000
_cell.length_b   1.000
_cell.length_c   1.000
_cell.angle_alpha   90.00
_cell.angle_beta   90.00
_cell.angle_gamma   90.00
#
_symmetry.space_group_name_H-M   'P 1'
#
loop_
_entity.id
_entity.type
_entity.pdbx_description
1 polymer ?
#
loop_
_entity_poly.entity_id
_entity_poly.type
_entity_poly.pdbx_seq_one_letter_code
_entity_poly.pdbx_strand_id
1 'polypeptide(L)'
;MTGTVFPAEEFDAEAAAAGMRDAMTGFGTSEEAIISILVNHSFEQRKEIATAFKTAYGKDLIEDLKDELGGNFEDVCVMMLASPRETDARELNKAISGAGTDETVLVEIMTSRTNEELDDLEEIKEEYQNLYEKSLAEAVADECSGDYKRMLLSIIK
;
A
#
# COMPACT_ATOMS: atom_id res chain seq x y z
N MET A 1 -18.44 -5.39 11.37
CA MET A 1 -18.20 -6.37 10.29
C MET A 1 -17.04 -7.25 10.75
N THR A 2 -17.10 -8.58 10.57
CA THR A 2 -15.99 -9.47 10.93
C THR A 2 -15.10 -9.66 9.70
N GLY A 3 -13.77 -9.65 9.88
CA GLY A 3 -12.82 -9.84 8.77
C GLY A 3 -12.95 -11.21 8.09
N THR A 4 -12.48 -11.30 6.84
CA THR A 4 -12.56 -12.51 6.00
C THR A 4 -11.22 -13.24 5.84
N VAL A 5 -10.11 -12.62 6.27
CA VAL A 5 -8.76 -13.21 6.28
C VAL A 5 -8.39 -13.54 7.73
N PHE A 6 -7.95 -14.77 7.96
CA PHE A 6 -7.56 -15.28 9.28
C PHE A 6 -6.10 -15.71 9.27
N PRO A 7 -5.39 -15.67 10.42
CA PRO A 7 -4.01 -16.17 10.50
C PRO A 7 -3.91 -17.65 10.13
N ALA A 8 -2.88 -18.01 9.36
CA ALA A 8 -2.52 -19.41 9.12
C ALA A 8 -2.08 -20.09 10.42
N GLU A 9 -2.57 -21.31 10.69
CA GLU A 9 -2.25 -22.04 11.94
C GLU A 9 -0.80 -22.56 11.97
N GLU A 10 -0.31 -23.09 10.86
CA GLU A 10 1.06 -23.63 10.71
C GLU A 10 1.94 -22.63 9.92
N PHE A 11 2.22 -21.48 10.52
CA PHE A 11 2.94 -20.40 9.86
C PHE A 11 4.46 -20.50 10.02
N ASP A 12 5.17 -20.41 8.90
CA ASP A 12 6.63 -20.28 8.82
C ASP A 12 6.98 -19.11 7.88
N ALA A 13 7.43 -18.00 8.47
CA ALA A 13 7.78 -16.79 7.73
C ALA A 13 8.98 -16.99 6.79
N GLU A 14 9.95 -17.83 7.17
CA GLU A 14 11.16 -18.07 6.37
C GLU A 14 10.81 -18.92 5.13
N ALA A 15 9.99 -19.96 5.31
CA ALA A 15 9.50 -20.77 4.21
C ALA A 15 8.64 -19.96 3.23
N ALA A 16 7.75 -19.11 3.74
CA ALA A 16 6.94 -18.23 2.92
C ALA A 16 7.77 -17.17 2.19
N ALA A 17 8.79 -16.59 2.83
CA ALA A 17 9.73 -15.67 2.19
C ALA A 17 10.54 -16.34 1.08
N ALA A 18 10.98 -17.59 1.29
CA ALA A 18 11.63 -18.38 0.24
C ALA A 18 10.67 -18.66 -0.93
N GLY A 19 9.41 -18.98 -0.63
CA GLY A 19 8.38 -19.13 -1.66
C GLY A 19 8.17 -17.86 -2.48
N MET A 20 8.15 -16.68 -1.84
CA MET A 20 8.11 -15.39 -2.56
C MET A 20 9.34 -15.20 -3.45
N ARG A 21 10.53 -15.53 -2.96
CA ARG A 21 11.77 -15.39 -3.72
C ARG A 21 11.78 -16.30 -4.95
N ASP A 22 11.37 -17.55 -4.79
CA ASP A 22 11.30 -18.51 -5.87
C ASP A 22 10.25 -18.10 -6.93
N ALA A 23 9.12 -17.54 -6.49
CA ALA A 23 8.08 -17.04 -7.38
C ALA A 23 8.52 -15.87 -8.27
N MET A 24 9.53 -15.10 -7.82
CA MET A 24 10.08 -13.92 -8.49
C MET A 24 11.47 -14.16 -9.11
N THR A 25 11.96 -15.41 -9.15
CA THR A 25 13.29 -15.72 -9.70
C THR A 25 13.18 -16.49 -11.01
N GLY A 26 13.79 -15.97 -12.07
CA GLY A 26 13.89 -16.64 -13.35
C GLY A 26 13.34 -15.81 -14.50
N PHE A 27 12.89 -16.46 -15.57
CA PHE A 27 12.20 -15.77 -16.66
C PHE A 27 10.69 -15.84 -16.43
N GLY A 28 10.10 -14.70 -16.10
CA GLY A 28 8.69 -14.57 -15.71
C GLY A 28 8.48 -14.77 -14.21
N THR A 29 7.24 -14.51 -13.78
CA THR A 29 6.82 -14.49 -12.38
C THR A 29 5.73 -15.54 -12.17
N SER A 30 5.74 -16.22 -11.03
CA SER A 30 4.67 -17.14 -10.65
C SER A 30 3.60 -16.41 -9.82
N GLU A 31 2.63 -15.78 -10.49
CA GLU A 31 1.58 -15.01 -9.83
C GLU A 31 0.71 -15.88 -8.91
N GLU A 32 0.48 -17.15 -9.28
CA GLU A 32 -0.28 -18.11 -8.47
C GLU A 32 0.40 -18.36 -7.11
N ALA A 33 1.73 -18.46 -7.09
CA ALA A 33 2.48 -18.64 -5.84
C ALA A 33 2.40 -17.38 -4.96
N ILE A 34 2.56 -16.19 -5.54
CA ILE A 34 2.42 -14.91 -4.84
C ILE A 34 1.01 -14.79 -4.23
N ILE A 35 -0.04 -15.06 -5.01
CA ILE A 35 -1.44 -15.03 -4.56
C ILE A 35 -1.61 -16.00 -3.40
N SER A 36 -1.20 -17.26 -3.57
CA SER A 36 -1.37 -18.31 -2.56
C SER A 36 -0.72 -17.92 -1.22
N ILE A 37 0.46 -17.30 -1.26
CA ILE A 37 1.12 -16.82 -0.05
C ILE A 37 0.36 -15.61 0.51
N LEU A 38 0.04 -14.58 -0.28
CA LEU A 38 -0.56 -13.36 0.28
C LEU A 38 -1.97 -13.56 0.83
N VAL A 39 -2.83 -14.36 0.18
CA VAL A 39 -4.25 -14.49 0.58
C VAL A 39 -4.48 -15.41 1.78
N ASN A 40 -3.53 -16.31 2.06
CA ASN A 40 -3.63 -17.27 3.17
C ASN A 40 -2.94 -16.81 4.46
N HIS A 41 -2.39 -15.59 4.48
CA HIS A 41 -1.69 -15.05 5.65
C HIS A 41 -2.36 -13.75 6.12
N SER A 42 -2.42 -13.57 7.44
CA SER A 42 -2.90 -12.33 8.04
C SER A 42 -1.97 -11.15 7.73
N PHE A 43 -2.41 -9.93 8.02
CA PHE A 43 -1.54 -8.75 7.91
C PHE A 43 -0.26 -8.89 8.75
N GLU A 44 -0.36 -9.34 10.00
CA GLU A 44 0.80 -9.54 10.87
C GLU A 44 1.76 -10.60 10.29
N GLN A 45 1.24 -11.72 9.80
CA GLN A 45 2.06 -12.76 9.18
C GLN A 45 2.74 -12.26 7.90
N ARG A 46 2.04 -11.46 7.08
CA ARG A 46 2.61 -10.83 5.89
C ARG A 46 3.75 -9.88 6.23
N LYS A 47 3.66 -9.14 7.33
CA LYS A 47 4.75 -8.30 7.85
C LYS A 47 5.94 -9.14 8.31
N GLU A 48 5.70 -10.28 8.95
CA GLU A 48 6.75 -11.25 9.30
C GLU A 48 7.42 -11.84 8.04
N ILE A 49 6.66 -12.17 7.00
CA ILE A 49 7.18 -12.63 5.69
C ILE A 49 8.08 -11.55 5.07
N ALA A 50 7.63 -10.30 5.01
CA ALA A 50 8.43 -9.19 4.46
C ALA A 50 9.73 -9.00 5.24
N THR A 51 9.68 -9.13 6.57
CA THR A 51 10.86 -9.03 7.45
C THR A 51 11.83 -10.20 7.23
N ALA A 52 11.31 -11.42 7.12
CA ALA A 52 12.10 -12.61 6.84
C ALA A 52 12.76 -12.53 5.45
N PHE A 53 12.03 -12.05 4.44
CA PHE A 53 12.53 -11.82 3.09
C PHE A 53 13.70 -10.83 3.08
N LYS A 54 13.55 -9.69 3.77
CA LYS A 54 14.61 -8.69 3.90
C LYS A 54 15.84 -9.23 4.61
N THR A 55 15.63 -10.03 5.65
CA THR A 55 16.72 -10.65 6.43
C THR A 55 17.48 -11.69 5.61
N ALA A 56 16.79 -12.55 4.86
CA ALA A 56 17.37 -13.63 4.11
C ALA A 56 18.07 -13.16 2.81
N TYR A 57 17.50 -12.17 2.12
CA TYR A 57 17.93 -11.78 0.77
C TYR A 57 18.48 -10.35 0.67
N GLY A 58 18.37 -9.54 1.72
CA GLY A 58 18.81 -8.13 1.69
C GLY A 58 18.00 -7.25 0.74
N LYS A 59 16.79 -7.69 0.36
CA LYS A 59 15.90 -7.04 -0.60
C LYS A 59 14.59 -6.64 0.07
N ASP A 60 13.98 -5.58 -0.43
CA ASP A 60 12.65 -5.18 0.03
C ASP A 60 11.58 -5.95 -0.77
N LEU A 61 10.67 -6.64 -0.07
CA LEU A 61 9.66 -7.47 -0.73
C LEU A 61 8.67 -6.63 -1.55
N ILE A 62 8.33 -5.42 -1.10
CA ILE A 62 7.40 -4.55 -1.83
C ILE A 62 8.07 -4.05 -3.11
N GLU A 63 9.34 -3.65 -3.06
CA GLU A 63 10.07 -3.20 -4.24
C GLU A 63 10.32 -4.35 -5.24
N ASP A 64 10.69 -5.55 -4.76
CA ASP A 64 10.83 -6.73 -5.64
C ASP A 64 9.48 -7.05 -6.33
N LEU A 65 8.33 -6.88 -5.66
CA LEU A 65 7.01 -7.09 -6.29
C LEU A 65 6.68 -6.03 -7.35
N LYS A 66 7.07 -4.77 -7.14
CA LYS A 66 6.87 -3.70 -8.14
C LYS A 66 7.71 -3.89 -9.40
N ASP A 67 8.91 -4.45 -9.24
CA ASP A 67 9.79 -4.74 -10.37
C ASP A 67 9.27 -5.92 -11.23
N GLU A 68 8.59 -6.88 -10.60
CA GLU A 68 8.15 -8.13 -11.24
C GLU A 68 6.69 -8.13 -11.72
N LEU A 69 5.84 -7.26 -11.16
CA LEU A 69 4.40 -7.19 -11.45
C LEU A 69 4.03 -5.89 -12.19
N GLY A 70 2.77 -5.78 -12.59
CA GLY A 70 2.26 -4.58 -13.23
C GLY A 70 0.76 -4.38 -13.06
N GLY A 71 0.33 -3.11 -13.08
CA GLY A 71 -1.07 -2.71 -13.07
C GLY A 71 -1.82 -3.13 -11.81
N ASN A 72 -3.12 -3.38 -11.92
CA ASN A 72 -3.98 -3.64 -10.76
C ASN A 72 -3.54 -4.85 -9.91
N PHE A 73 -2.83 -5.81 -10.50
CA PHE A 73 -2.36 -6.97 -9.75
C PHE A 73 -1.17 -6.61 -8.84
N GLU A 74 -0.24 -5.79 -9.33
CA GLU A 74 0.83 -5.20 -8.52
C GLU A 74 0.22 -4.39 -7.35
N ASP A 75 -0.74 -3.51 -7.67
CA ASP A 75 -1.39 -2.65 -6.69
C ASP A 75 -1.95 -3.45 -5.52
N VAL A 76 -2.76 -4.49 -5.80
CA VAL A 76 -3.36 -5.33 -4.76
C VAL A 76 -2.30 -6.09 -3.96
N CYS A 77 -1.25 -6.62 -4.60
CA CYS A 77 -0.18 -7.33 -3.87
C CYS A 77 0.57 -6.40 -2.91
N VAL A 78 0.88 -5.18 -3.34
CA VAL A 78 1.56 -4.17 -2.52
C VAL A 78 0.66 -3.73 -1.36
N MET A 79 -0.62 -3.45 -1.61
CA MET A 79 -1.59 -3.07 -0.56
C MET A 79 -1.80 -4.16 0.48
N MET A 80 -1.66 -5.43 0.09
CA MET A 80 -1.73 -6.56 1.02
C MET A 80 -0.55 -6.60 2.00
N LEU A 81 0.59 -6.01 1.66
CA LEU A 81 1.80 -5.95 2.50
C LEU A 81 1.92 -4.61 3.25
N ALA A 82 1.37 -3.54 2.68
CA ALA A 82 1.41 -2.19 3.24
C ALA A 82 0.45 -2.02 4.43
N SER A 83 0.79 -1.13 5.35
CA SER A 83 -0.15 -0.74 6.41
C SER A 83 -1.40 -0.07 5.80
N PRO A 84 -2.53 -0.02 6.51
CA PRO A 84 -3.70 0.73 6.02
C PRO A 84 -3.38 2.20 5.71
N ARG A 85 -2.53 2.85 6.53
CA ARG A 85 -2.15 4.26 6.33
C ARG A 85 -1.21 4.43 5.14
N GLU A 86 -0.26 3.51 4.97
CA GLU A 86 0.60 3.48 3.79
C GLU A 86 -0.21 3.23 2.52
N THR A 87 -1.22 2.34 2.58
CA THR A 87 -2.16 2.09 1.49
C THR A 87 -2.95 3.34 1.12
N ASP A 88 -3.53 4.01 2.12
CA ASP A 88 -4.26 5.27 1.89
C ASP A 88 -3.30 6.33 1.29
N ALA A 89 -2.05 6.46 1.77
CA ALA A 89 -1.06 7.37 1.19
C ALA A 89 -0.73 7.06 -0.27
N ARG A 90 -0.62 5.76 -0.63
CA ARG A 90 -0.38 5.32 -2.00
C ARG A 90 -1.57 5.62 -2.92
N GLU A 91 -2.78 5.35 -2.46
CA GLU A 91 -4.01 5.65 -3.21
C GLU A 91 -4.23 7.15 -3.40
N LEU A 92 -3.93 7.97 -2.38
CA LEU A 92 -3.96 9.43 -2.48
C LEU A 92 -3.00 9.92 -3.56
N ASN A 93 -1.76 9.38 -3.62
CA ASN A 93 -0.81 9.75 -4.65
C ASN A 93 -1.32 9.33 -6.03
N LYS A 94 -1.77 8.09 -6.17
CA LYS A 94 -2.31 7.57 -7.44
C LYS A 94 -3.50 8.40 -7.94
N ALA A 95 -4.34 8.91 -7.04
CA ALA A 95 -5.51 9.72 -7.38
C ALA A 95 -5.16 11.14 -7.83
N ILE A 96 -4.06 11.73 -7.34
CA ILE A 96 -3.62 13.09 -7.71
C ILE A 96 -2.56 13.11 -8.80
N SER A 97 -1.78 12.04 -8.96
CA SER A 97 -0.68 11.98 -9.91
C SER A 97 -1.17 11.54 -11.29
N GLY A 98 -0.96 12.38 -12.30
CA GLY A 98 -1.17 12.02 -13.70
C GLY A 98 -2.09 12.97 -14.47
N ALA A 99 -2.57 12.52 -15.63
CA ALA A 99 -3.45 13.33 -16.46
C ALA A 99 -4.90 13.27 -15.94
N GLY A 100 -5.29 14.28 -15.17
CA GLY A 100 -6.59 14.33 -14.49
C GLY A 100 -6.47 13.94 -13.03
N THR A 101 -7.61 13.82 -12.34
CA THR A 101 -7.67 13.53 -10.91
C THR A 101 -8.81 12.55 -10.68
N ASP A 102 -8.56 11.47 -9.94
CA ASP A 102 -9.65 10.60 -9.47
C ASP A 102 -10.29 11.22 -8.24
N GLU A 103 -11.27 12.09 -8.49
CA GLU A 103 -11.95 12.83 -7.44
C GLU A 103 -12.72 11.91 -6.47
N THR A 104 -13.07 10.69 -6.89
CA THR A 104 -13.88 9.76 -6.09
C THR A 104 -13.04 9.13 -4.99
N VAL A 105 -11.84 8.65 -5.33
CA VAL A 105 -10.89 8.07 -4.36
C VAL A 105 -10.48 9.11 -3.32
N LEU A 106 -10.21 10.35 -3.76
CA LEU A 106 -9.86 11.45 -2.85
C LEU A 106 -10.98 11.79 -1.89
N VAL A 107 -12.22 11.96 -2.38
CA VAL A 107 -13.35 12.25 -1.51
C VAL A 107 -13.61 11.07 -0.57
N GLU A 108 -13.54 9.82 -1.05
CA GLU A 108 -13.75 8.64 -0.22
C GLU A 108 -12.74 8.57 0.93
N ILE A 109 -11.44 8.61 0.65
CA ILE A 109 -10.39 8.54 1.69
C ILE A 109 -10.51 9.72 2.65
N MET A 110 -10.71 10.94 2.13
CA MET A 110 -10.71 12.16 2.95
C MET A 110 -12.01 12.39 3.74
N THR A 111 -13.13 11.73 3.39
CA THR A 111 -14.44 11.99 4.02
C THR A 111 -15.11 10.79 4.69
N SER A 112 -14.62 9.57 4.46
CA SER A 112 -15.25 8.34 4.98
C SER A 112 -14.58 7.75 6.23
N ARG A 113 -13.37 8.21 6.60
CA ARG A 113 -12.72 7.83 7.86
C ARG A 113 -13.42 8.58 9.00
N THR A 114 -13.73 7.92 10.14
CA THR A 114 -14.58 8.44 11.24
C THR A 114 -13.79 8.88 12.48
N ASN A 115 -14.15 10.01 13.12
CA ASN A 115 -13.75 10.72 14.39
C ASN A 115 -12.46 10.36 15.20
N GLU A 116 -11.76 9.24 14.98
CA GLU A 116 -10.28 9.10 15.12
C GLU A 116 -9.54 9.77 13.93
N GLU A 117 -10.31 10.34 13.01
CA GLU A 117 -9.99 11.09 11.77
C GLU A 117 -8.73 11.96 11.77
N LEU A 118 -8.39 12.64 12.88
CA LEU A 118 -7.23 13.54 12.90
C LEU A 118 -5.93 12.76 13.09
N ASP A 119 -5.90 11.79 14.00
CA ASP A 119 -4.70 10.98 14.25
C ASP A 119 -4.41 10.10 13.03
N ASP A 120 -5.46 9.51 12.42
CA ASP A 120 -5.33 8.73 11.19
C ASP A 120 -4.84 9.58 10.01
N LEU A 121 -5.34 10.81 9.86
CA LEU A 121 -4.93 11.68 8.75
C LEU A 121 -3.50 12.22 8.95
N GLU A 122 -3.06 12.49 10.18
CA GLU A 122 -1.66 12.85 10.44
C GLU A 122 -0.73 11.65 10.15
N GLU A 123 -1.08 10.43 10.55
CA GLU A 123 -0.30 9.24 10.19
C GLU A 123 -0.23 9.03 8.67
N ILE A 124 -1.34 9.23 7.95
CA ILE A 124 -1.36 9.16 6.48
C ILE A 124 -0.45 10.25 5.87
N LYS A 125 -0.47 11.48 6.41
CA LYS A 125 0.41 12.57 5.96
C LYS A 125 1.89 12.22 6.20
N GLU A 126 2.22 11.64 7.35
CA GLU A 126 3.57 11.20 7.66
C GLU A 126 4.03 10.09 6.71
N GLU A 127 3.20 9.06 6.48
CA GLU A 127 3.50 7.99 5.52
C GLU A 127 3.65 8.53 4.09
N TYR A 128 2.77 9.45 3.68
CA TYR A 128 2.88 10.10 2.38
C TYR A 128 4.21 10.84 2.22
N GLN A 129 4.60 11.63 3.23
CA GLN A 129 5.87 12.35 3.24
C GLN A 129 7.07 11.39 3.20
N ASN A 130 7.00 10.27 3.92
CA ASN A 130 8.06 9.25 3.93
C ASN A 130 8.20 8.55 2.57
N LEU A 131 7.07 8.24 1.91
CA LEU A 131 7.05 7.55 0.63
C LEU A 131 7.48 8.43 -0.55
N TYR A 132 7.11 9.72 -0.53
CA TYR A 132 7.21 10.60 -1.71
C TYR A 132 8.11 11.82 -1.51
N GLU A 133 8.72 11.97 -0.34
CA GLU A 133 9.58 13.11 0.02
C GLU A 133 8.92 14.48 -0.21
N LYS A 134 7.58 14.52 -0.23
CA LYS A 134 6.75 15.70 -0.51
C LYS A 134 5.47 15.61 0.32
N SER A 135 5.00 16.73 0.87
CA SER A 135 3.80 16.67 1.71
C SER A 135 2.55 16.46 0.87
N LEU A 136 1.54 15.79 1.44
CA LEU A 136 0.24 15.60 0.80
C LEU A 136 -0.38 16.95 0.40
N ALA A 137 -0.24 17.97 1.24
CA ALA A 137 -0.73 19.33 0.97
C ALA A 137 -0.02 19.97 -0.23
N GLU A 138 1.30 19.83 -0.36
CA GLU A 138 2.05 20.31 -1.52
C GLU A 138 1.67 19.55 -2.80
N ALA A 139 1.51 18.22 -2.71
CA ALA A 139 1.10 17.41 -3.85
C ALA A 139 -0.29 17.83 -4.37
N VAL A 140 -1.27 17.99 -3.48
CA VAL A 140 -2.60 18.52 -3.85
C VAL A 140 -2.52 19.95 -4.37
N ALA A 141 -1.62 20.78 -3.84
CA ALA A 141 -1.45 22.14 -4.33
C ALA A 141 -0.91 22.20 -5.76
N ASP A 142 -0.06 21.24 -6.15
CA ASP A 142 0.54 21.22 -7.49
C ASP A 142 -0.37 20.58 -8.54
N GLU A 143 -1.10 19.52 -8.16
CA GLU A 143 -1.89 18.73 -9.10
C GLU A 143 -3.36 19.18 -9.22
N CYS A 144 -3.94 19.80 -8.17
CA CYS A 144 -5.35 20.23 -8.19
C CYS A 144 -5.51 21.74 -8.45
N SER A 145 -6.71 22.17 -8.87
CA SER A 145 -7.02 23.59 -9.07
C SER A 145 -8.43 23.99 -8.62
N GLY A 146 -8.72 25.29 -8.64
CA GLY A 146 -10.04 25.83 -8.36
C GLY A 146 -10.56 25.59 -6.93
N ASP A 147 -11.88 25.50 -6.80
CA ASP A 147 -12.54 25.27 -5.51
C ASP A 147 -12.30 23.85 -4.98
N TYR A 148 -12.06 22.89 -5.87
CA TYR A 148 -11.71 21.52 -5.50
C TYR A 148 -10.39 21.47 -4.70
N LYS A 149 -9.33 22.14 -5.20
CA LYS A 149 -8.08 22.31 -4.45
C LYS A 149 -8.30 22.99 -3.10
N ARG A 150 -9.13 24.04 -3.04
CA ARG A 150 -9.40 24.76 -1.80
C ARG A 150 -10.09 23.88 -0.76
N MET A 151 -11.04 23.07 -1.20
CA MET A 151 -11.74 22.11 -0.36
C MET A 151 -10.77 21.06 0.20
N LEU A 152 -10.00 20.38 -0.66
CA LEU A 152 -9.03 19.36 -0.22
C LEU A 152 -8.00 19.92 0.76
N LEU A 153 -7.42 21.09 0.46
CA LEU A 153 -6.47 21.74 1.36
C LEU A 153 -7.09 22.18 2.69
N SER A 154 -8.42 22.35 2.77
CA SER A 154 -9.12 22.65 4.02
C SER A 154 -9.35 21.41 4.90
N ILE A 155 -9.28 20.21 4.31
CA ILE A 155 -9.40 18.95 5.05
C ILE A 155 -8.00 18.48 5.48
N ILE A 156 -6.99 18.70 4.64
CA ILE A 156 -5.59 18.29 4.92
C ILE A 156 -4.93 19.17 5.99
N LYS A 157 -5.34 20.43 6.13
CA LYS A 157 -4.77 21.41 7.09
C LYS A 157 -5.58 21.46 8.38
#